data_AF-A0A094K4V9-F1
#
_entry.id   AF-A0A094K4V9-F1
#
_cell.length_a   1.000
_cell.length_b   1.000
_cell.length_c   1.000
_cell.angle_alpha   90.00
_cell.angle_beta   90.00
_cell.angle_gamma   90.00
#
_symmetry.space_group_name_H-M   'P 1'
#
loop_
_entity.id
_entity.type
_entity.pdbx_description
1 polymer ?
#
loop_
_entity_poly.entity_id
_entity_poly.type
_entity_poly.pdbx_seq_one_letter_code
_entity_poly.pdbx_strand_id
1 'polypeptide(L)'
;MSLKATEVQPSPTRTPPFGRLGFDHNLKEYWDPASVKPHDEQKKDLVRGYLALGWRGRIHFRQLATDCPREGLAEVPPSVPHDLLSPLHRQALSWGASLFWIRTWFGNEDVSREDADSAYARLCGVVMKEAGGRGLTDRPWVFEDEGRFADRSGESETYTGVTPPYVLEAFCDYPDRLEAGLVNEKELEDMRYFDENPEEPAECWLVVVADREACEEGTVLFMEIDGFGEMLPGRLRVPPRDVATRVNCYINGQHLSLETEGEEGEIYAWCDGDPWDHQAPES
;
A
#
# COMPACT_ATOMS: atom_id res chain seq x y z
N MET A 1 12.40 12.07 -18.07
CA MET A 1 13.34 12.21 -16.93
C MET A 1 12.99 11.11 -15.95
N SER A 2 13.87 10.13 -15.76
CA SER A 2 13.71 9.14 -14.69
C SER A 2 13.76 9.90 -13.37
N LEU A 3 12.62 9.96 -12.66
CA LEU A 3 12.59 10.32 -11.26
C LEU A 3 13.34 9.18 -10.56
N LYS A 4 14.67 9.28 -10.52
CA LYS A 4 15.43 8.46 -9.59
C LYS A 4 14.91 8.84 -8.23
N ALA A 5 14.08 7.98 -7.64
CA ALA A 5 13.84 7.95 -6.22
C ALA A 5 15.20 8.23 -5.58
N THR A 6 15.30 9.34 -4.83
CA THR A 6 16.50 9.62 -4.06
C THR A 6 16.82 8.33 -3.35
N GLU A 7 17.99 7.71 -3.58
CA GLU A 7 18.33 6.44 -2.94
C GLU A 7 18.31 6.70 -1.43
N VAL A 8 17.18 6.41 -0.79
CA VAL A 8 16.99 6.60 0.64
C VAL A 8 17.84 5.53 1.27
N GLN A 9 19.04 5.92 1.69
CA GLN A 9 19.92 4.98 2.37
C GLN A 9 19.27 4.58 3.69
N PRO A 10 19.04 3.27 3.91
CA PRO A 10 18.44 2.80 5.13
C PRO A 10 19.35 3.16 6.30
N SER A 11 18.80 3.85 7.31
CA SER A 11 19.52 4.14 8.55
C SER A 11 19.80 2.83 9.32
N PRO A 12 21.06 2.40 9.52
CA PRO A 12 21.36 1.11 10.17
C PRO A 12 20.81 1.01 11.61
N THR A 13 20.62 2.15 12.27
CA THR A 13 20.06 2.25 13.63
C THR A 13 18.53 2.17 13.65
N ARG A 14 17.86 2.26 12.49
CA ARG A 14 16.40 2.17 12.35
C ARG A 14 15.93 0.90 11.64
N THR A 15 16.80 0.10 11.00
CA THR A 15 16.39 -1.19 10.42
C THR A 15 16.15 -2.21 11.54
N PRO A 16 14.92 -2.70 11.72
CA PRO A 16 14.69 -3.80 12.64
C PRO A 16 15.34 -5.09 12.08
N PRO A 17 16.19 -5.79 12.83
CA PRO A 17 16.74 -7.07 12.38
C PRO A 17 15.67 -8.15 12.23
N PHE A 18 15.98 -9.26 11.55
CA PHE A 18 15.06 -10.40 11.40
C PHE A 18 14.63 -10.95 12.77
N GLY A 19 13.34 -11.30 12.88
CA GLY A 19 12.70 -11.73 14.13
C GLY A 19 12.18 -10.57 14.99
N ARG A 20 12.02 -9.38 14.42
CA ARG A 20 11.48 -8.19 15.11
C ARG A 20 10.15 -7.71 14.57
N LEU A 21 9.70 -8.28 13.45
CA LEU A 21 8.46 -7.93 12.77
C LEU A 21 7.49 -9.11 12.83
N GLY A 22 6.18 -8.87 12.84
CA GLY A 22 5.18 -9.94 12.89
C GLY A 22 5.35 -10.93 11.76
N PHE A 23 5.58 -10.44 10.54
CA PHE A 23 5.81 -11.27 9.37
C PHE A 23 7.07 -12.16 9.49
N ASP A 24 8.11 -11.75 10.23
CA ASP A 24 9.27 -12.61 10.48
C ASP A 24 8.85 -13.87 11.27
N HIS A 25 7.90 -13.74 12.19
CA HIS A 25 7.36 -14.87 12.96
C HIS A 25 6.44 -15.75 12.10
N ASN A 26 5.65 -15.16 11.22
CA ASN A 26 4.89 -15.90 10.22
C ASN A 26 5.81 -16.72 9.29
N LEU A 27 6.93 -16.13 8.84
CA LEU A 27 7.95 -16.86 8.08
C LEU A 27 8.55 -18.02 8.88
N LYS A 28 8.90 -17.81 10.15
CA LYS A 28 9.46 -18.88 11.00
C LYS A 28 8.51 -20.07 11.15
N GLU A 29 7.21 -19.82 11.20
CA GLU A 29 6.20 -20.85 11.43
C GLU A 29 5.82 -21.62 10.16
N TYR A 30 5.73 -20.92 9.02
CA TYR A 30 5.14 -21.49 7.80
C TYR A 30 6.09 -21.62 6.61
N TRP A 31 7.36 -21.21 6.74
CA TRP A 31 8.34 -21.45 5.68
C TRP A 31 8.61 -22.95 5.51
N ASP A 32 8.41 -23.47 4.30
CA ASP A 32 8.66 -24.87 3.96
C ASP A 32 9.97 -25.01 3.18
N PRO A 33 11.07 -25.46 3.81
CA PRO A 33 12.35 -25.65 3.14
C PRO A 33 12.38 -26.85 2.19
N ALA A 34 11.37 -27.73 2.23
CA ALA A 34 11.23 -28.83 1.29
C ALA A 34 10.42 -28.45 0.04
N SER A 35 9.86 -27.22 0.01
CA SER A 35 9.11 -26.71 -1.13
C SER A 35 9.96 -26.66 -2.39
N VAL A 36 9.36 -27.08 -3.51
CA VAL A 36 9.97 -26.95 -4.84
C VAL A 36 9.74 -25.57 -5.45
N LYS A 37 8.94 -24.72 -4.80
CA LYS A 37 8.63 -23.37 -5.29
C LYS A 37 9.85 -22.45 -5.15
N PRO A 38 10.07 -21.52 -6.10
CA PRO A 38 11.01 -20.43 -5.90
C PRO A 38 10.68 -19.63 -4.63
N HIS A 39 11.70 -19.06 -4.00
CA HIS A 39 11.54 -18.30 -2.76
C HIS A 39 10.51 -17.17 -2.89
N ASP A 40 10.50 -16.45 -4.01
CA ASP A 40 9.56 -15.34 -4.24
C ASP A 40 8.10 -15.82 -4.33
N GLU A 41 7.87 -16.99 -4.92
CA GLU A 41 6.53 -17.58 -5.01
C GLU A 41 6.05 -18.03 -3.62
N GLN A 42 6.92 -18.68 -2.85
CA GLN A 42 6.61 -19.07 -1.48
C GLN A 42 6.37 -17.86 -0.57
N LYS A 43 7.19 -16.80 -0.72
CA LYS A 43 6.99 -15.52 -0.03
C LYS A 43 5.61 -14.94 -0.36
N LYS A 44 5.24 -14.89 -1.64
CA LYS A 44 3.94 -14.37 -2.09
C LYS A 44 2.77 -15.17 -1.52
N ASP A 45 2.88 -16.49 -1.44
CA ASP A 45 1.87 -17.34 -0.80
C ASP A 45 1.76 -17.06 0.71
N LEU A 46 2.89 -16.87 1.38
CA LEU A 46 2.92 -16.53 2.80
C LEU A 46 2.33 -15.14 3.07
N VAL A 47 2.59 -14.16 2.21
CA VAL A 47 1.97 -12.82 2.29
C VAL A 47 0.47 -12.93 2.11
N ARG A 48 -0.01 -13.70 1.12
CA ARG A 48 -1.45 -13.92 0.92
C ARG A 48 -2.09 -14.59 2.14
N GLY A 49 -1.45 -15.62 2.71
CA GLY A 49 -1.90 -16.24 3.95
C GLY A 49 -1.95 -15.25 5.10
N TYR A 50 -0.93 -14.40 5.23
CA TYR A 50 -0.81 -13.38 6.26
C TYR A 50 -1.88 -12.29 6.17
N LEU A 51 -2.23 -11.88 4.94
CA LEU A 51 -3.34 -10.96 4.66
C LEU A 51 -4.68 -11.57 5.06
N ALA A 52 -4.93 -12.83 4.66
CA ALA A 52 -6.16 -13.56 4.93
C ALA A 52 -6.45 -13.77 6.43
N LEU A 53 -5.44 -13.66 7.30
CA LEU A 53 -5.63 -13.65 8.76
C LEU A 53 -6.42 -12.43 9.25
N GLY A 54 -6.45 -11.34 8.47
CA GLY A 54 -6.96 -10.05 8.90
C GLY A 54 -6.18 -9.48 10.09
N TRP A 55 -6.62 -8.33 10.57
CA TRP A 55 -6.01 -7.68 11.74
C TRP A 55 -5.96 -8.61 12.96
N ARG A 56 -7.07 -9.30 13.25
CA ARG A 56 -7.19 -10.17 14.44
C ARG A 56 -6.27 -11.40 14.35
N GLY A 57 -6.24 -12.11 13.22
CA GLY A 57 -5.41 -13.30 13.10
C GLY A 57 -3.90 -12.99 13.18
N ARG A 58 -3.50 -11.76 12.84
CA ARG A 58 -2.11 -11.31 12.95
C ARG A 58 -1.65 -10.95 14.37
N ILE A 59 -2.55 -10.90 15.36
CA ILE A 59 -2.21 -10.56 16.76
C ILE A 59 -1.15 -11.50 17.33
N HIS A 60 -1.27 -12.80 17.05
CA HIS A 60 -0.32 -13.79 17.55
C HIS A 60 1.12 -13.45 17.15
N PHE A 61 1.33 -13.11 15.87
CA PHE A 61 2.64 -12.76 15.35
C PHE A 61 3.17 -11.44 15.89
N ARG A 62 2.29 -10.44 16.10
CA ARG A 62 2.65 -9.18 16.75
C ARG A 62 3.07 -9.38 18.20
N GLN A 63 2.39 -10.25 18.95
CA GLN A 63 2.79 -10.61 20.32
C GLN A 63 4.16 -11.28 20.34
N LEU A 64 4.41 -12.23 19.45
CA LEU A 64 5.73 -12.87 19.34
C LEU A 64 6.84 -11.85 19.03
N ALA A 65 6.56 -10.85 18.20
CA ALA A 65 7.50 -9.77 17.89
C ALA A 65 7.77 -8.87 19.12
N THR A 66 6.73 -8.52 19.88
CA THR A 66 6.83 -7.73 21.12
C THR A 66 7.59 -8.47 22.22
N ASP A 67 7.32 -9.77 22.38
CA ASP A 67 7.93 -10.62 23.41
C ASP A 67 9.37 -11.00 23.08
N CYS A 68 9.82 -10.78 21.83
CA CYS A 68 11.19 -11.05 21.42
C CYS A 68 12.18 -10.19 22.25
N PRO A 69 13.10 -10.79 23.02
CA PRO A 69 14.03 -10.07 23.88
C PRO A 69 14.79 -8.99 23.12
N ARG A 70 14.94 -7.77 23.67
CA ARG A 70 15.70 -6.68 23.02
C ARG A 70 17.19 -7.02 22.85
N GLU A 71 17.72 -7.85 23.74
CA GLU A 71 19.08 -8.38 23.71
C GLU A 71 19.03 -9.84 23.25
N GLY A 72 19.64 -10.13 22.10
CA GLY A 72 19.56 -11.44 21.44
C GLY A 72 18.48 -11.49 20.35
N LEU A 73 18.84 -12.02 19.19
CA LEU A 73 17.87 -12.36 18.15
C LEU A 73 17.21 -13.67 18.58
N ALA A 74 15.88 -13.76 18.52
CA ALA A 74 15.21 -15.06 18.67
C ALA A 74 15.84 -16.06 17.69
N GLU A 75 16.24 -17.24 18.17
CA GLU A 75 16.92 -18.26 17.37
C GLU A 75 16.15 -18.47 16.07
N VAL A 76 16.81 -18.21 14.94
CA VAL A 76 16.19 -18.35 13.64
C VAL A 76 16.59 -19.70 13.08
N PRO A 77 15.63 -20.56 12.68
CA PRO A 77 15.96 -21.83 12.06
C PRO A 77 16.86 -21.60 10.83
N PRO A 78 17.97 -22.34 10.65
CA PRO A 78 18.89 -22.14 9.52
C PRO A 78 18.25 -22.26 8.14
N SER A 79 17.08 -22.89 8.07
CA SER A 79 16.29 -23.12 6.86
C SER A 79 15.43 -21.93 6.43
N VAL A 80 15.25 -20.92 7.30
CA VAL A 80 14.43 -19.74 7.01
C VAL A 80 15.31 -18.65 6.40
N PRO A 81 14.99 -18.12 5.21
CA PRO A 81 15.74 -17.02 4.61
C PRO A 81 15.52 -15.71 5.38
N HIS A 82 16.60 -14.97 5.62
CA HIS A 82 16.56 -13.70 6.38
C HIS A 82 16.53 -12.46 5.47
N ASP A 83 16.74 -12.65 4.18
CA ASP A 83 16.94 -11.62 3.17
C ASP A 83 15.73 -11.43 2.23
N LEU A 84 14.59 -12.06 2.53
CA LEU A 84 13.34 -11.91 1.77
C LEU A 84 12.81 -10.46 1.78
N LEU A 85 13.19 -9.65 2.76
CA LEU A 85 12.86 -8.22 2.83
C LEU A 85 14.15 -7.40 2.87
N SER A 86 14.22 -6.40 2.00
CA SER A 86 15.35 -5.47 1.97
C SER A 86 15.43 -4.64 3.28
N PRO A 87 16.61 -4.14 3.67
CA PRO A 87 16.72 -3.26 4.83
C PRO A 87 15.82 -2.02 4.76
N LEU A 88 15.53 -1.53 3.55
CA LEU A 88 14.59 -0.43 3.30
C LEU A 88 13.15 -0.85 3.62
N HIS A 89 12.73 -2.01 3.12
CA HIS A 89 11.38 -2.55 3.36
C HIS A 89 11.10 -2.74 4.85
N ARG A 90 12.11 -3.24 5.58
CA ARG A 90 12.03 -3.44 7.03
C ARG A 90 11.90 -2.13 7.83
N GLN A 91 12.34 -0.97 7.30
CA GLN A 91 12.22 0.32 7.99
C GLN A 91 10.85 1.00 7.87
N ALA A 92 10.05 0.60 6.89
CA ALA A 92 8.86 1.35 6.48
C ALA A 92 7.78 1.46 7.56
N LEU A 93 7.75 0.52 8.52
CA LEU A 93 6.84 0.57 9.68
C LEU A 93 6.89 1.90 10.43
N SER A 94 8.08 2.49 10.57
CA SER A 94 8.28 3.72 11.32
C SER A 94 7.73 4.99 10.65
N TRP A 95 7.22 4.90 9.42
CA TRP A 95 6.93 6.08 8.58
C TRP A 95 5.44 6.44 8.49
N GLY A 96 4.59 5.89 9.37
CA GLY A 96 3.37 6.54 9.89
C GLY A 96 2.21 6.87 8.94
N ALA A 97 2.23 6.52 7.64
CA ALA A 97 1.08 6.73 6.75
C ALA A 97 0.45 5.42 6.26
N SER A 98 -0.89 5.35 6.37
CA SER A 98 -1.77 4.33 5.77
C SER A 98 -2.05 4.64 4.30
N LEU A 99 -0.99 4.74 3.50
CA LEU A 99 -1.06 5.15 2.09
C LEU A 99 -0.11 4.31 1.23
N PHE A 100 -0.60 3.84 0.08
CA PHE A 100 0.21 3.36 -1.04
C PHE A 100 0.01 4.24 -2.27
N TRP A 101 1.09 4.54 -2.99
CA TRP A 101 1.04 5.14 -4.32
C TRP A 101 1.54 4.12 -5.33
N ILE A 102 0.70 3.64 -6.23
CA ILE A 102 1.04 2.56 -7.16
C ILE A 102 0.85 3.06 -8.59
N ARG A 103 1.93 3.14 -9.36
CA ARG A 103 1.86 3.27 -10.81
C ARG A 103 1.72 1.88 -11.41
N THR A 104 0.61 1.62 -12.09
CA THR A 104 0.47 0.37 -12.85
C THR A 104 1.09 0.51 -14.24
N TRP A 105 1.66 -0.57 -14.76
CA TRP A 105 2.22 -0.58 -16.10
C TRP A 105 1.11 -0.73 -17.16
N PHE A 106 1.09 0.18 -18.15
CA PHE A 106 0.08 0.20 -19.23
C PHE A 106 0.65 0.25 -20.66
N GLY A 107 1.96 0.11 -20.85
CA GLY A 107 2.54 0.06 -22.20
C GLY A 107 2.17 -1.22 -22.94
N ASN A 108 1.98 -1.12 -24.26
CA ASN A 108 1.61 -2.21 -25.17
C ASN A 108 2.38 -2.07 -26.51
N GLU A 109 1.94 -2.75 -27.57
CA GLU A 109 2.59 -2.63 -28.90
C GLU A 109 2.54 -1.19 -29.46
N ASP A 110 1.53 -0.40 -29.05
CA ASP A 110 1.28 0.97 -29.52
C ASP A 110 1.84 2.05 -28.58
N VAL A 111 2.03 1.74 -27.29
CA VAL A 111 2.51 2.66 -26.26
C VAL A 111 3.87 2.20 -25.77
N SER A 112 4.92 2.92 -26.18
CA SER A 112 6.27 2.64 -25.73
C SER A 112 6.45 2.96 -24.24
N ARG A 113 7.47 2.35 -23.62
CA ARG A 113 7.85 2.69 -22.23
C ARG A 113 8.17 4.18 -22.07
N GLU A 114 8.83 4.78 -23.05
CA GLU A 114 9.19 6.19 -23.03
C GLU A 114 7.95 7.10 -23.02
N ASP A 115 6.91 6.72 -23.77
CA ASP A 115 5.64 7.45 -23.80
C ASP A 115 4.89 7.29 -22.48
N ALA A 116 4.79 6.07 -21.95
CA ALA A 116 4.18 5.79 -20.66
C ALA A 116 4.89 6.53 -19.51
N ASP A 117 6.23 6.59 -19.54
CA ASP A 117 7.04 7.35 -18.58
C ASP A 117 6.83 8.86 -18.71
N SER A 118 6.67 9.35 -19.94
CA SER A 118 6.40 10.77 -20.19
C SER A 118 5.01 11.20 -19.72
N ALA A 119 3.99 10.34 -19.93
CA ALA A 119 2.63 10.57 -19.44
C ALA A 119 2.58 10.55 -17.90
N TYR A 120 3.23 9.57 -17.27
CA TYR A 120 3.37 9.52 -15.81
C TYR A 120 4.10 10.75 -15.26
N ALA A 121 5.19 11.18 -15.91
CA ALA A 121 5.90 12.39 -15.51
C ALA A 121 5.03 13.66 -15.61
N ARG A 122 4.12 13.75 -16.59
CA ARG A 122 3.11 14.82 -16.67
C ARG A 122 2.20 14.80 -15.46
N LEU A 123 1.65 13.63 -15.12
CA LEU A 123 0.78 13.44 -13.97
C LEU A 123 1.47 13.90 -12.66
N CYS A 124 2.67 13.36 -12.37
CA CYS A 124 3.45 13.77 -11.22
C CYS A 124 3.74 15.27 -11.23
N GLY A 125 4.06 15.84 -12.39
CA GLY A 125 4.30 17.27 -12.55
C GLY A 125 3.14 18.16 -12.12
N VAL A 126 1.89 17.68 -12.23
CA VAL A 126 0.71 18.39 -11.73
C VAL A 126 0.54 18.17 -10.24
N VAL A 127 0.56 16.91 -9.78
CA VAL A 127 0.38 16.54 -8.36
C VAL A 127 1.42 17.25 -7.48
N MET A 128 2.67 17.37 -7.94
CA MET A 128 3.78 17.98 -7.20
C MET A 128 3.74 19.51 -7.12
N LYS A 129 3.01 20.18 -8.01
CA LYS A 129 2.89 21.65 -8.00
C LYS A 129 2.00 22.12 -6.86
N GLU A 130 1.06 21.29 -6.43
CA GLU A 130 0.12 21.59 -5.36
C GLU A 130 0.78 21.57 -3.98
N ALA A 131 0.23 22.38 -3.06
CA ALA A 131 0.71 22.43 -1.69
C ALA A 131 0.54 21.05 -1.02
N GLY A 132 1.66 20.45 -0.59
CA GLY A 132 1.68 19.10 -0.01
C GLY A 132 1.99 17.97 -1.00
N GLY A 133 1.97 18.24 -2.32
CA GLY A 133 2.24 17.25 -3.36
C GLY A 133 3.66 16.68 -3.31
N ARG A 134 4.67 17.53 -3.09
CA ARG A 134 6.10 17.13 -3.00
C ARG A 134 6.40 16.04 -1.98
N GLY A 135 5.58 15.93 -0.94
CA GLY A 135 5.75 14.93 0.10
C GLY A 135 5.08 13.59 -0.23
N LEU A 136 4.36 13.43 -1.35
CA LEU A 136 3.55 12.24 -1.62
C LEU A 136 4.31 11.16 -2.39
N THR A 137 5.12 11.52 -3.39
CA THR A 137 5.83 10.56 -4.25
C THR A 137 7.29 10.31 -3.86
N ASP A 138 7.86 11.06 -2.90
CA ASP A 138 9.23 10.84 -2.40
C ASP A 138 9.26 9.91 -1.18
N ARG A 139 8.44 8.86 -1.20
CA ARG A 139 8.19 7.96 -0.06
C ARG A 139 8.37 6.50 -0.50
N PRO A 140 8.69 5.55 0.41
CA PRO A 140 9.07 4.18 0.04
C PRO A 140 7.86 3.34 -0.39
N TRP A 141 6.64 3.78 -0.09
CA TRP A 141 5.39 3.15 -0.50
C TRP A 141 4.89 3.67 -1.85
N VAL A 142 5.80 4.25 -2.63
CA VAL A 142 5.58 4.77 -3.97
C VAL A 142 6.23 3.77 -4.92
N PHE A 143 5.40 3.13 -5.72
CA PHE A 143 5.78 2.07 -6.63
C PHE A 143 5.66 2.58 -8.06
N GLU A 144 6.76 3.08 -8.63
CA GLU A 144 6.72 3.86 -9.89
C GLU A 144 7.18 3.10 -11.14
N ASP A 145 7.82 1.93 -11.03
CA ASP A 145 8.32 1.22 -12.22
C ASP A 145 8.67 -0.24 -11.94
N GLU A 146 7.66 -1.10 -11.84
CA GLU A 146 7.92 -2.53 -11.89
C GLU A 146 6.84 -3.23 -12.72
N GLY A 147 7.27 -4.00 -13.71
CA GLY A 147 6.38 -4.83 -14.54
C GLY A 147 5.58 -5.89 -13.75
N ARG A 148 5.81 -5.99 -12.43
CA ARG A 148 4.99 -6.79 -11.49
C ARG A 148 3.68 -6.11 -11.11
N PHE A 149 3.62 -4.77 -11.15
CA PHE A 149 2.39 -3.99 -10.99
C PHE A 149 1.65 -3.75 -12.30
N ALA A 150 2.05 -4.44 -13.37
CA ALA A 150 1.30 -4.44 -14.62
C ALA A 150 -0.09 -5.03 -14.36
N ASP A 151 -1.11 -4.30 -14.74
CA ASP A 151 -2.46 -4.84 -14.81
C ASP A 151 -2.59 -5.67 -16.09
N ARG A 152 -2.15 -6.94 -16.01
CA ARG A 152 -1.97 -7.81 -17.19
C ARG A 152 -3.26 -8.39 -17.72
N SER A 153 -4.34 -8.27 -16.96
CA SER A 153 -5.69 -8.58 -17.41
C SER A 153 -6.34 -7.24 -17.67
N GLY A 154 -6.75 -6.95 -18.91
CA GLY A 154 -7.73 -5.87 -19.21
C GLY A 154 -9.12 -6.13 -18.59
N GLU A 155 -9.15 -6.93 -17.53
CA GLU A 155 -10.23 -7.51 -16.74
C GLU A 155 -9.68 -7.68 -15.31
N SER A 156 -8.91 -6.72 -14.78
CA SER A 156 -8.64 -6.73 -13.34
C SER A 156 -9.99 -6.60 -12.67
N GLU A 157 -10.45 -7.70 -12.09
CA GLU A 157 -11.70 -7.78 -11.36
C GLU A 157 -11.54 -6.98 -10.06
N THR A 158 -11.50 -5.65 -10.20
CA THR A 158 -11.55 -4.68 -9.11
C THR A 158 -13.00 -4.60 -8.66
N TYR A 159 -13.48 -5.66 -8.01
CA TYR A 159 -14.73 -5.66 -7.27
C TYR A 159 -14.45 -5.64 -5.77
N THR A 160 -15.38 -5.07 -5.01
CA THR A 160 -15.33 -5.06 -3.54
C THR A 160 -15.11 -6.46 -2.98
N GLY A 161 -14.26 -6.59 -1.97
CA GLY A 161 -13.93 -7.86 -1.33
C GLY A 161 -12.79 -8.63 -2.00
N VAL A 162 -12.06 -8.02 -2.94
CA VAL A 162 -10.89 -8.62 -3.60
C VAL A 162 -9.65 -7.82 -3.29
N THR A 163 -8.54 -8.52 -3.04
CA THR A 163 -7.21 -7.91 -3.05
C THR A 163 -6.72 -7.75 -4.49
N PRO A 164 -6.56 -6.51 -5.01
CA PRO A 164 -6.02 -6.32 -6.34
C PRO A 164 -4.60 -6.89 -6.45
N PRO A 165 -4.21 -7.46 -7.61
CA PRO A 165 -2.88 -8.05 -7.78
C PRO A 165 -1.74 -7.10 -7.43
N TYR A 166 -1.85 -5.82 -7.80
CA TYR A 166 -0.84 -4.80 -7.50
C TYR A 166 -0.79 -4.43 -6.01
N VAL A 167 -1.91 -4.55 -5.28
CA VAL A 167 -1.93 -4.39 -3.82
C VAL A 167 -1.21 -5.56 -3.15
N LEU A 168 -1.44 -6.79 -3.62
CA LEU A 168 -0.72 -7.96 -3.11
C LEU A 168 0.80 -7.85 -3.35
N GLU A 169 1.22 -7.37 -4.52
CA GLU A 169 2.64 -7.11 -4.81
C GLU A 169 3.22 -6.04 -3.86
N ALA A 170 2.47 -4.99 -3.54
CA ALA A 170 2.91 -3.97 -2.58
C ALA A 170 3.09 -4.56 -1.17
N PHE A 171 2.20 -5.47 -0.75
CA PHE A 171 2.37 -6.20 0.51
C PHE A 171 3.47 -7.25 0.48
N CYS A 172 3.90 -7.72 -0.69
CA CYS A 172 5.10 -8.55 -0.77
C CYS A 172 6.34 -7.77 -0.37
N ASP A 173 6.36 -6.45 -0.58
CA ASP A 173 7.44 -5.60 -0.10
C ASP A 173 7.24 -5.16 1.34
N TYR A 174 6.00 -4.89 1.76
CA TYR A 174 5.70 -4.33 3.08
C TYR A 174 4.62 -5.12 3.82
N PRO A 175 4.84 -6.41 4.15
CA PRO A 175 3.81 -7.27 4.74
C PRO A 175 3.38 -6.82 6.13
N ASP A 176 4.30 -6.23 6.90
CA ASP A 176 4.02 -5.70 8.23
C ASP A 176 3.33 -4.33 8.19
N ARG A 177 3.09 -3.71 7.02
CA ARG A 177 2.50 -2.35 6.96
C ARG A 177 1.10 -2.25 7.54
N LEU A 178 0.39 -3.39 7.60
CA LEU A 178 -0.91 -3.53 8.26
C LEU A 178 -0.79 -3.64 9.80
N GLU A 179 0.42 -3.54 10.34
CA GLU A 179 0.71 -3.54 11.77
C GLU A 179 0.98 -2.10 12.19
N ALA A 180 -0.09 -1.34 12.43
CA ALA A 180 0.03 -0.09 13.16
C ALA A 180 0.39 -0.43 14.61
N GLY A 181 1.64 -0.19 15.00
CA GLY A 181 2.09 -0.29 16.38
C GLY A 181 2.47 -1.70 16.84
N LEU A 182 3.43 -1.75 17.76
CA LEU A 182 3.65 -2.92 18.62
C LEU A 182 2.48 -2.97 19.60
N VAL A 183 1.87 -4.16 19.76
CA VAL A 183 0.81 -4.41 20.73
C VAL A 183 1.25 -3.90 22.09
N ASN A 184 0.70 -2.77 22.48
CA ASN A 184 0.82 -2.22 23.83
C ASN A 184 -0.48 -2.48 24.59
N GLU A 185 -0.47 -2.32 25.92
CA GLU A 185 -1.65 -2.59 26.75
C GLU A 185 -2.89 -1.80 26.30
N LYS A 186 -2.70 -0.60 25.76
CA LYS A 186 -3.78 0.23 25.21
C LYS A 186 -4.39 -0.39 23.95
N GLU A 187 -3.58 -0.94 23.03
CA GLU A 187 -4.12 -1.65 21.85
C GLU A 187 -4.90 -2.93 22.23
N LEU A 188 -4.51 -3.61 23.32
CA LEU A 188 -5.29 -4.74 23.86
C LEU A 188 -6.60 -4.29 24.51
N GLU A 189 -6.67 -3.07 25.05
CA GLU A 189 -7.90 -2.46 25.54
C GLU A 189 -8.79 -1.99 24.38
N ASP A 190 -8.22 -1.33 23.37
CA ASP A 190 -8.90 -0.93 22.13
C ASP A 190 -9.47 -2.18 21.43
N MET A 191 -8.78 -3.32 21.46
CA MET A 191 -9.31 -4.59 20.98
C MET A 191 -10.60 -5.04 21.69
N ARG A 192 -10.64 -4.95 23.02
CA ARG A 192 -11.87 -5.30 23.77
C ARG A 192 -12.99 -4.33 23.41
N TYR A 193 -12.63 -3.06 23.23
CA TYR A 193 -13.57 -2.04 22.79
C TYR A 193 -14.15 -2.35 21.39
N PHE A 194 -13.33 -2.73 20.41
CA PHE A 194 -13.80 -3.13 19.07
C PHE A 194 -14.59 -4.46 19.08
N ASP A 195 -14.25 -5.41 19.96
CA ASP A 195 -15.06 -6.62 20.16
C ASP A 195 -16.46 -6.28 20.71
N GLU A 196 -16.53 -5.25 21.57
CA GLU A 196 -17.78 -4.72 22.13
C GLU A 196 -18.51 -3.76 21.18
N ASN A 197 -17.81 -3.18 20.19
CA ASN A 197 -18.31 -2.17 19.24
C ASN A 197 -17.87 -2.49 17.80
N PRO A 198 -18.46 -3.53 17.16
CA PRO A 198 -18.06 -3.97 15.82
C PRO A 198 -18.44 -3.00 14.69
N GLU A 199 -19.14 -1.90 15.00
CA GLU A 199 -19.54 -0.86 14.05
C GLU A 199 -18.45 0.18 13.80
N GLU A 200 -17.36 0.19 14.59
CA GLU A 200 -16.22 1.07 14.30
C GLU A 200 -15.37 0.53 13.15
N PRO A 201 -14.95 1.40 12.21
CA PRO A 201 -14.23 0.97 11.03
C PRO A 201 -12.91 0.31 11.44
N ALA A 202 -12.69 -0.90 10.94
CA ALA A 202 -11.38 -1.53 10.96
C ALA A 202 -10.35 -0.58 10.33
N GLU A 203 -9.08 -0.70 10.70
CA GLU A 203 -8.02 0.05 10.05
C GLU A 203 -8.12 -0.12 8.52
N CYS A 204 -8.13 1.01 7.81
CA CYS A 204 -8.22 1.06 6.35
C CYS A 204 -6.99 1.79 5.79
N TRP A 205 -6.55 1.38 4.61
CA TRP A 205 -5.44 2.00 3.90
C TRP A 205 -5.91 2.60 2.58
N LEU A 206 -5.43 3.81 2.30
CA LEU A 206 -5.66 4.45 1.01
C LEU A 206 -4.65 3.92 0.00
N VAL A 207 -5.13 3.46 -1.16
CA VAL A 207 -4.30 3.15 -2.32
C VAL A 207 -4.63 4.18 -3.39
N VAL A 208 -3.60 4.93 -3.81
CA VAL A 208 -3.66 5.87 -4.92
C VAL A 208 -3.02 5.20 -6.12
N VAL A 209 -3.79 5.02 -7.18
CA VAL A 209 -3.37 4.28 -8.37
C VAL A 209 -3.21 5.25 -9.54
N ALA A 210 -1.99 5.29 -10.08
CA ALA A 210 -1.65 5.97 -11.32
C ALA A 210 -1.62 4.94 -12.46
N ASP A 211 -2.81 4.62 -12.97
CA ASP A 211 -3.01 3.71 -14.09
C ASP A 211 -2.99 4.44 -15.45
N ARG A 212 -3.40 3.74 -16.51
CA ARG A 212 -3.50 4.30 -17.85
C ARG A 212 -4.39 5.53 -17.90
N GLU A 213 -5.58 5.45 -17.29
CA GLU A 213 -6.56 6.55 -17.29
C GLU A 213 -6.02 7.77 -16.54
N ALA A 214 -5.36 7.54 -15.40
CA ALA A 214 -4.67 8.60 -14.67
C ALA A 214 -3.61 9.31 -15.53
N CYS A 215 -2.85 8.56 -16.33
CA CYS A 215 -1.77 9.12 -17.15
C CYS A 215 -2.26 9.78 -18.45
N GLU A 216 -3.23 9.16 -19.13
CA GLU A 216 -3.74 9.62 -20.43
C GLU A 216 -4.85 10.68 -20.26
N GLU A 217 -5.81 10.42 -19.38
CA GLU A 217 -7.05 11.19 -19.21
C GLU A 217 -7.05 12.09 -17.97
N GLY A 218 -6.16 11.85 -17.02
CA GLY A 218 -5.95 12.73 -15.87
C GLY A 218 -6.87 12.42 -14.70
N THR A 219 -7.26 11.16 -14.54
CA THR A 219 -8.22 10.73 -13.53
C THR A 219 -7.55 9.71 -12.60
N VAL A 220 -6.97 10.20 -11.50
CA VAL A 220 -6.24 9.37 -10.53
C VAL A 220 -7.23 8.59 -9.69
N LEU A 221 -7.04 7.27 -9.58
CA LEU A 221 -7.91 6.40 -8.80
C LEU A 221 -7.50 6.39 -7.33
N PHE A 222 -8.47 6.56 -6.45
CA PHE A 222 -8.38 6.41 -5.01
C PHE A 222 -9.27 5.22 -4.63
N MET A 223 -8.72 4.31 -3.84
CA MET A 223 -9.47 3.17 -3.32
C MET A 223 -9.04 2.86 -1.89
N GLU A 224 -9.97 2.40 -1.07
CA GLU A 224 -9.67 1.91 0.27
C GLU A 224 -9.49 0.40 0.24
N ILE A 225 -8.55 -0.09 1.03
CA ILE A 225 -8.41 -1.52 1.36
C ILE A 225 -8.51 -1.70 2.87
N ASP A 226 -9.08 -2.82 3.28
CA ASP A 226 -9.24 -3.17 4.69
C ASP A 226 -8.05 -3.96 5.26
N GLY A 227 -8.20 -4.46 6.48
CA GLY A 227 -7.21 -5.29 7.16
C GLY A 227 -6.95 -6.67 6.52
N PHE A 228 -7.74 -7.09 5.54
CA PHE A 228 -7.49 -8.27 4.71
C PHE A 228 -6.77 -7.91 3.40
N GLY A 229 -6.54 -6.62 3.16
CA GLY A 229 -6.08 -6.10 1.88
C GLY A 229 -7.16 -6.18 0.81
N GLU A 230 -8.41 -6.39 1.18
CA GLU A 230 -9.55 -6.45 0.27
C GLU A 230 -10.06 -5.04 0.00
N MET A 231 -10.43 -4.78 -1.24
CA MET A 231 -10.96 -3.49 -1.65
C MET A 231 -12.33 -3.24 -1.01
N LEU A 232 -12.50 -2.06 -0.42
CA LEU A 232 -13.77 -1.56 0.09
C LEU A 232 -14.60 -0.90 -1.03
N PRO A 233 -15.93 -0.77 -0.87
CA PRO A 233 -16.77 0.02 -1.76
C PRO A 233 -16.31 1.47 -1.84
N GLY A 234 -16.69 2.17 -2.91
CA GLY A 234 -16.40 3.60 -3.05
C GLY A 234 -15.03 3.92 -3.62
N ARG A 235 -14.84 3.66 -4.91
CA ARG A 235 -13.63 4.07 -5.64
C ARG A 235 -13.81 5.45 -6.25
N LEU A 236 -12.83 6.32 -6.06
CA LEU A 236 -12.94 7.72 -6.45
C LEU A 236 -11.90 8.05 -7.51
N ARG A 237 -12.34 8.55 -8.66
CA ARG A 237 -11.48 9.13 -9.69
C ARG A 237 -11.39 10.64 -9.47
N VAL A 238 -10.17 11.13 -9.31
CA VAL A 238 -9.88 12.49 -8.85
C VAL A 238 -8.92 13.16 -9.85
N PRO A 239 -9.14 14.43 -10.23
CA PRO A 239 -8.21 15.14 -11.09
C PRO A 239 -6.86 15.37 -10.38
N PRO A 240 -5.73 15.49 -11.10
CA PRO A 240 -4.40 15.39 -10.50
C PRO A 240 -4.10 16.57 -9.55
N ARG A 241 -4.77 17.71 -9.77
CA ARG A 241 -4.71 18.90 -8.91
C ARG A 241 -5.31 18.67 -7.52
N ASP A 242 -6.27 17.78 -7.39
CA ASP A 242 -6.98 17.57 -6.11
C ASP A 242 -6.36 16.44 -5.30
N VAL A 243 -5.46 15.65 -5.88
CA VAL A 243 -4.81 14.48 -5.25
C VAL A 243 -4.21 14.81 -3.88
N ALA A 244 -3.43 15.88 -3.78
CA ALA A 244 -2.77 16.24 -2.53
C ALA A 244 -3.77 16.63 -1.43
N THR A 245 -4.81 17.37 -1.80
CA THR A 245 -5.91 17.73 -0.90
C THR A 245 -6.65 16.49 -0.44
N ARG A 246 -6.98 15.57 -1.35
CA ARG A 246 -7.71 14.33 -1.03
C ARG A 246 -6.92 13.40 -0.11
N VAL A 247 -5.63 13.23 -0.35
CA VAL A 247 -4.77 12.46 0.57
C VAL A 247 -4.74 13.11 1.97
N ASN A 248 -4.66 14.44 2.06
CA ASN A 248 -4.72 15.12 3.35
C ASN A 248 -6.09 14.96 4.03
N CYS A 249 -7.20 15.02 3.29
CA CYS A 249 -8.54 14.73 3.81
C CYS A 249 -8.60 13.32 4.42
N TYR A 250 -8.10 12.33 3.69
CA TYR A 250 -8.04 10.95 4.15
C TYR A 250 -7.23 10.79 5.44
N ILE A 251 -6.02 11.37 5.49
CA ILE A 251 -5.16 11.33 6.68
C ILE A 251 -5.84 11.99 7.89
N ASN A 252 -6.74 12.95 7.66
CA ASN A 252 -7.55 13.60 8.69
C ASN A 252 -8.86 12.86 9.02
N GLY A 253 -9.05 11.63 8.53
CA GLY A 253 -10.18 10.75 8.85
C GLY A 253 -11.38 10.85 7.89
N GLN A 254 -11.25 11.54 6.75
CA GLN A 254 -12.29 11.54 5.72
C GLN A 254 -12.11 10.32 4.80
N HIS A 255 -12.67 9.20 5.24
CA HIS A 255 -12.69 7.94 4.51
C HIS A 255 -13.51 8.04 3.21
N LEU A 256 -13.10 7.31 2.17
CA LEU A 256 -13.77 7.31 0.86
C LEU A 256 -15.20 6.76 0.96
N SER A 257 -15.41 5.73 1.79
CA SER A 257 -16.74 5.18 2.08
C SER A 257 -17.76 6.22 2.58
N LEU A 258 -17.30 7.28 3.27
CA LEU A 258 -18.18 8.38 3.72
C LEU A 258 -18.59 9.30 2.57
N GLU A 259 -17.73 9.47 1.57
CA GLU A 259 -17.99 10.36 0.42
C GLU A 259 -18.82 9.67 -0.67
N THR A 260 -18.63 8.36 -0.81
CA THR A 260 -19.25 7.55 -1.85
C THR A 260 -20.57 6.91 -1.41
N GLU A 261 -20.97 7.09 -0.15
CA GLU A 261 -22.13 6.45 0.46
C GLU A 261 -22.16 4.91 0.29
N GLY A 262 -20.98 4.30 0.12
CA GLY A 262 -20.83 2.86 -0.12
C GLY A 262 -21.21 2.40 -1.53
N GLU A 263 -21.27 3.31 -2.50
CA GLU A 263 -21.56 2.97 -3.89
C GLU A 263 -20.48 2.06 -4.50
N GLU A 264 -20.95 1.08 -5.28
CA GLU A 264 -20.11 0.19 -6.07
C GLU A 264 -19.72 0.86 -7.39
N GLY A 265 -18.49 0.65 -7.84
CA GLY A 265 -18.00 1.22 -9.09
C GLY A 265 -16.93 2.29 -8.89
N GLU A 266 -16.58 2.95 -9.99
CA GLU A 266 -15.72 4.13 -9.99
C GLU A 266 -16.59 5.38 -10.08
N ILE A 267 -16.35 6.34 -9.19
CA ILE A 267 -17.09 7.58 -9.06
C ILE A 267 -16.17 8.73 -9.43
N TYR A 268 -16.58 9.51 -10.41
CA TYR A 268 -15.80 10.63 -10.93
C TYR A 268 -16.07 11.90 -10.12
N ALA A 269 -15.09 12.33 -9.32
CA ALA A 269 -15.23 13.39 -8.32
C ALA A 269 -14.80 14.77 -8.83
N TRP A 270 -15.32 15.20 -9.98
CA TRP A 270 -15.21 16.57 -10.48
C TRP A 270 -16.41 16.96 -11.34
N CYS A 271 -16.63 18.27 -11.49
CA CYS A 271 -17.66 18.83 -12.37
C CYS A 271 -17.19 18.86 -13.83
N ASP A 272 -18.13 18.89 -14.79
CA ASP A 272 -17.89 19.01 -16.25
C ASP A 272 -16.62 19.80 -16.62
N GLY A 273 -15.75 19.21 -17.46
CA GLY A 273 -14.50 19.82 -17.93
C GLY A 273 -13.38 18.80 -18.14
N ASP A 274 -12.24 19.25 -18.68
CA ASP A 274 -11.04 18.43 -18.81
C ASP A 274 -10.41 18.22 -17.40
N PRO A 275 -10.17 16.98 -16.94
CA PRO A 275 -9.48 16.70 -15.67
C PRO A 275 -8.08 17.36 -15.59
N TRP A 276 -7.45 17.62 -16.73
CA TRP A 276 -6.19 18.35 -16.83
C TRP A 276 -6.33 19.87 -16.71
N ASP A 277 -7.53 20.42 -16.89
CA ASP A 277 -7.72 21.87 -16.89
C ASP A 277 -7.45 22.46 -15.51
N HIS A 278 -6.57 23.45 -15.47
CA HIS A 278 -6.32 24.28 -14.30
C HIS A 278 -7.36 25.39 -14.24
N GLN A 279 -8.63 25.09 -13.95
CA GLN A 279 -9.53 26.18 -13.60
C GLN A 279 -9.14 26.67 -12.20
N ALA A 280 -8.34 27.74 -12.18
CA ALA A 280 -8.30 28.65 -11.04
C ALA A 280 -9.75 28.98 -10.67
N PRO A 281 -10.10 29.06 -9.37
CA PRO A 281 -11.41 29.55 -9.00
C PRO A 281 -11.58 30.95 -9.63
N GLU A 282 -12.57 31.08 -10.51
CA GLU A 282 -13.02 32.39 -10.95
C GLU A 282 -13.64 33.08 -9.72
N SER A 283 -12.85 33.94 -9.07
CA SER A 283 -13.35 34.96 -8.14
C SER A 283 -12.41 36.16 -8.12
#